data_AF-A0A1I1M4L1-F1
#
_entry.id   AF-A0A1I1M4L1-F1
#
_cell.length_a   1.000
_cell.length_b   1.000
_cell.length_c   1.000
_cell.angle_alpha   90.00
_cell.angle_beta   90.00
_cell.angle_gamma   90.00
#
_symmetry.space_group_name_H-M   'P 1'
#
loop_
_entity.id
_entity.type
_entity.pdbx_description
1 polymer ?
#
loop_
_entity_poly.entity_id
_entity_poly.type
_entity_poly.pdbx_seq_one_letter_code
_entity_poly.pdbx_strand_id
1 'polypeptide(L)'
;MHTDDFYHYILKGAIPPFLPESEEQNLIVIEAFLEAAKRFARGGFDVIVDGVVGPWFLEPWIKAVQDSYEVHYLILRASKEETLKRAINRSKLSEDSNFELVEKMWEQFTNLGHYESNIIDTTAQSIEQSISTIKAVIEKKSSLLKSTD
;
A
#
# COMPACT_ATOMS: atom_id res chain seq x y z
N MET A 1 -4.43 -5.31 8.75
CA MET A 1 -3.28 -6.21 8.56
C MET A 1 -2.10 -5.34 8.16
N HIS A 2 -1.08 -5.25 9.01
CA HIS A 2 0.16 -4.55 8.67
C HIS A 2 1.01 -5.45 7.78
N THR A 3 1.29 -5.00 6.57
CA THR A 3 2.03 -5.81 5.59
C THR A 3 3.52 -5.91 5.91
N ASP A 4 4.09 -4.91 6.62
CA ASP A 4 5.46 -4.95 7.15
C ASP A 4 5.75 -6.22 7.97
N ASP A 5 4.74 -6.78 8.65
CA ASP A 5 4.89 -7.99 9.46
C ASP A 5 5.28 -9.22 8.64
N PHE A 6 4.87 -9.29 7.37
CA PHE A 6 5.18 -10.41 6.48
C PHE A 6 6.66 -10.46 6.12
N TYR A 7 7.32 -9.30 6.01
CA TYR A 7 8.77 -9.25 5.80
C TYR A 7 9.54 -9.79 7.01
N HIS A 8 9.02 -9.60 8.23
CA HIS A 8 9.64 -10.13 9.46
C HIS A 8 9.53 -11.65 9.58
N TYR A 9 8.66 -12.31 8.81
CA TYR A 9 8.55 -13.78 8.79
C TYR A 9 9.61 -14.44 7.91
N ILE A 10 10.31 -13.68 7.06
CA ILE A 10 11.41 -14.18 6.24
C ILE A 10 12.69 -14.16 7.08
N LEU A 11 13.06 -15.30 7.65
CA LEU A 11 14.24 -15.39 8.54
C LEU A 11 15.55 -15.66 7.79
N LYS A 12 15.50 -16.43 6.69
CA LYS A 12 16.67 -16.81 5.91
C LYS A 12 16.56 -16.22 4.51
N GLY A 13 17.58 -15.48 4.09
CA GLY A 13 17.66 -14.91 2.75
C GLY A 13 16.81 -13.64 2.56
N ALA A 14 16.38 -12.99 3.65
CA ALA A 14 15.67 -11.74 3.57
C ALA A 14 16.52 -10.64 2.91
N ILE A 15 15.97 -10.02 1.89
CA ILE A 15 16.52 -8.86 1.20
C ILE A 15 15.72 -7.63 1.64
N PRO A 16 16.36 -6.51 2.03
CA PRO A 16 15.63 -5.28 2.31
C PRO A 16 14.70 -4.90 1.14
N PRO A 17 13.41 -4.59 1.39
CA PRO A 17 12.37 -4.53 0.35
C PRO A 17 12.50 -3.36 -0.62
N PHE A 18 13.45 -2.45 -0.38
CA PHE A 18 13.73 -1.31 -1.23
C PHE A 18 14.90 -1.52 -2.19
N LEU A 19 15.57 -2.67 -2.11
CA LEU A 19 16.67 -3.02 -3.01
C LEU A 19 16.12 -3.61 -4.32
N PRO A 20 16.76 -3.37 -5.47
CA PRO A 20 16.33 -3.96 -6.74
C PRO A 20 16.24 -5.49 -6.69
N GLU A 21 17.13 -6.15 -5.95
CA GLU A 21 17.19 -7.60 -5.80
C GLU A 21 15.99 -8.18 -5.02
N SER A 22 15.20 -7.34 -4.34
CA SER A 22 14.05 -7.80 -3.57
C SER A 22 12.77 -7.91 -4.40
N GLU A 23 12.78 -7.67 -5.71
CA GLU A 23 11.56 -7.65 -6.54
C GLU A 23 10.75 -8.96 -6.43
N GLU A 24 11.41 -10.11 -6.62
CA GLU A 24 10.79 -11.43 -6.47
C GLU A 24 10.29 -11.67 -5.04
N GLN A 25 11.08 -11.31 -4.03
CA GLN A 25 10.68 -11.41 -2.62
C GLN A 25 9.44 -10.55 -2.32
N ASN A 26 9.41 -9.32 -2.82
CA ASN A 26 8.30 -8.38 -2.62
C ASN A 26 7.03 -8.93 -3.26
N LEU A 27 7.11 -9.50 -4.47
CA LEU A 27 5.97 -10.16 -5.10
C LEU A 27 5.45 -11.33 -4.24
N ILE A 28 6.34 -12.19 -3.74
CA ILE A 28 5.97 -13.31 -2.84
C ILE A 28 5.28 -12.79 -1.57
N VAL A 29 5.80 -11.72 -0.95
CA VAL A 29 5.20 -11.12 0.24
C VAL A 29 3.80 -10.56 -0.06
N ILE A 30 3.62 -9.95 -1.23
CA ILE A 30 2.33 -9.41 -1.68
C ILE A 30 1.30 -10.52 -1.88
N GLU A 31 1.69 -11.61 -2.54
CA GLU A 31 0.84 -12.78 -2.69
C GLU A 31 0.51 -13.42 -1.33
N ALA A 32 1.48 -13.48 -0.41
CA ALA A 32 1.27 -14.05 0.91
C ALA A 32 0.22 -13.30 1.73
N PHE A 33 0.31 -11.96 1.81
CA PHE A 33 -0.71 -11.20 2.52
C PHE A 33 -2.03 -11.14 1.75
N LEU A 34 -2.01 -11.21 0.41
CA LEU A 34 -3.23 -11.28 -0.39
C LEU A 34 -4.00 -12.56 -0.07
N GLU A 35 -3.32 -13.71 0.02
CA GLU A 35 -3.98 -14.97 0.37
C GLU A 35 -4.51 -14.98 1.81
N ALA A 36 -3.80 -14.34 2.74
CA ALA A 36 -4.33 -14.11 4.09
C ALA A 36 -5.59 -13.24 4.05
N ALA A 37 -5.58 -12.12 3.31
CA ALA A 37 -6.73 -11.24 3.15
C ALA A 37 -7.92 -11.96 2.51
N LYS A 38 -7.70 -12.71 1.42
CA LYS A 38 -8.73 -13.54 0.77
C LYS A 38 -9.32 -14.56 1.75
N ARG A 39 -8.49 -15.18 2.60
CA ARG A 39 -8.97 -16.13 3.61
C ARG A 39 -9.90 -15.48 4.62
N PHE A 40 -9.59 -14.28 5.09
CA PHE A 40 -10.46 -13.51 6.00
C PHE A 40 -11.74 -13.04 5.30
N ALA A 41 -11.63 -12.53 4.07
CA ALA A 41 -12.79 -12.10 3.27
C ALA A 41 -13.78 -13.25 3.02
N ARG A 42 -13.30 -14.45 2.67
CA ARG A 42 -14.14 -15.67 2.58
C ARG A 42 -14.79 -16.06 3.90
N GLY A 43 -14.21 -15.62 5.03
CA GLY A 43 -14.79 -15.78 6.37
C GLY A 43 -15.84 -14.74 6.74
N GLY A 44 -16.14 -13.78 5.85
CA GLY A 44 -17.12 -12.72 6.08
C GLY A 44 -16.57 -11.48 6.78
N PHE A 45 -15.24 -11.29 6.80
CA PHE A 45 -14.61 -10.11 7.40
C PHE A 45 -14.21 -9.09 6.34
N ASP A 46 -14.39 -7.80 6.66
CA ASP A 46 -13.70 -6.72 5.95
C ASP A 46 -12.22 -6.70 6.35
N VAL A 47 -11.34 -6.60 5.35
CA VAL A 47 -9.88 -6.63 5.58
C VAL A 47 -9.27 -5.33 5.13
N ILE A 48 -8.68 -4.59 6.06
CA ILE A 48 -7.82 -3.45 5.74
C ILE A 48 -6.39 -3.95 5.60
N VAL A 49 -5.80 -3.79 4.42
CA VAL A 49 -4.39 -4.06 4.16
C VAL A 49 -3.63 -2.75 4.23
N ASP A 50 -2.75 -2.63 5.22
CA ASP A 50 -1.97 -1.42 5.49
C ASP A 50 -0.51 -1.64 5.07
N GLY A 51 -0.12 -0.97 4.00
CA GLY A 51 1.25 -0.80 3.58
C GLY A 51 1.39 -0.46 2.09
N VAL A 52 2.62 -0.52 1.60
CA VAL A 52 2.96 -0.04 0.26
C VAL A 52 2.61 -1.11 -0.78
N VAL A 53 1.57 -0.85 -1.58
CA VAL A 53 1.24 -1.61 -2.78
C VAL A 53 1.22 -0.63 -3.95
N GLY A 54 2.32 -0.58 -4.70
CA GLY A 54 2.41 0.27 -5.89
C GLY A 54 1.69 -0.38 -7.09
N PRO A 55 1.39 0.40 -8.16
CA PRO A 55 0.75 -0.13 -9.37
C PRO A 55 1.46 -1.33 -9.99
N TRP A 56 2.79 -1.39 -9.87
CA TRP A 56 3.63 -2.49 -10.34
C TRP A 56 3.40 -3.83 -9.62
N PHE A 57 2.64 -3.84 -8.52
CA PHE A 57 2.26 -5.06 -7.80
C PHE A 57 0.74 -5.27 -7.72
N LEU A 58 -0.04 -4.60 -8.58
CA LEU A 58 -1.50 -4.75 -8.59
C LEU A 58 -2.00 -5.99 -9.32
N GLU A 59 -1.17 -6.66 -10.12
CA GLU A 59 -1.62 -7.82 -10.91
C GLU A 59 -2.27 -8.93 -10.05
N PRO A 60 -1.70 -9.36 -8.89
CA PRO A 60 -2.35 -10.34 -8.03
C PRO A 60 -3.72 -9.87 -7.49
N TRP A 61 -3.85 -8.57 -7.21
CA TRP A 61 -5.09 -7.97 -6.73
C TRP A 61 -6.16 -7.88 -7.82
N ILE A 62 -5.77 -7.57 -9.06
CA ILE A 62 -6.66 -7.57 -10.22
C ILE A 62 -7.20 -8.99 -10.45
N LYS A 63 -6.35 -10.02 -10.33
CA LYS A 63 -6.80 -11.43 -10.38
C LYS A 63 -7.79 -11.75 -9.26
N ALA A 64 -7.59 -11.22 -8.05
CA ALA A 64 -8.58 -11.37 -6.98
C ALA A 64 -9.93 -10.71 -7.34
N VAL A 65 -9.93 -9.57 -8.03
CA VAL A 65 -11.19 -8.96 -8.52
C VAL A 65 -11.88 -9.88 -9.54
N GLN A 66 -11.13 -10.52 -10.43
CA GLN A 66 -11.66 -11.52 -11.38
C GLN A 66 -12.25 -12.74 -10.66
N ASP A 67 -11.68 -13.12 -9.51
CA ASP A 67 -12.21 -14.13 -8.58
C ASP A 67 -13.39 -13.63 -7.73
N SER A 68 -14.03 -12.52 -8.12
CA SER A 68 -15.20 -11.91 -7.46
C SER A 68 -14.95 -11.31 -6.07
N TYR A 69 -13.71 -10.95 -5.73
CA TYR A 69 -13.44 -10.15 -4.52
C TYR A 69 -13.66 -8.66 -4.80
N GLU A 70 -14.35 -7.96 -3.90
CA GLU A 70 -14.44 -6.51 -3.94
C GLU A 70 -13.17 -5.89 -3.32
N VAL A 71 -12.31 -5.31 -4.16
CA VAL A 71 -11.05 -4.69 -3.71
C VAL A 71 -11.12 -3.18 -3.89
N HIS A 72 -11.02 -2.45 -2.79
CA HIS A 72 -10.86 -0.99 -2.80
C HIS A 72 -9.36 -0.67 -2.72
N TYR A 73 -8.84 0.06 -3.71
CA TYR A 73 -7.44 0.47 -3.76
C TYR A 73 -7.34 1.97 -3.50
N LEU A 74 -6.90 2.36 -2.31
CA LEU A 74 -6.77 3.75 -1.88
C LEU A 74 -5.29 4.10 -1.69
N ILE A 75 -4.88 5.27 -2.18
CA ILE A 75 -3.51 5.77 -2.05
C ILE A 75 -3.53 7.00 -1.16
N LEU A 76 -2.94 6.91 0.03
CA LEU A 76 -2.78 8.07 0.91
C LEU A 76 -1.48 8.78 0.55
N ARG A 77 -1.58 9.96 -0.07
CA ARG A 77 -0.42 10.75 -0.50
C ARG A 77 -0.40 12.07 0.25
N ALA A 78 0.69 12.37 0.94
CA ALA A 78 0.95 13.72 1.46
C ALA A 78 2.00 14.40 0.56
N SER A 79 2.21 15.70 0.75
CA SER A 79 3.33 16.41 0.14
C SER A 79 4.66 15.73 0.47
N LYS A 80 5.67 15.90 -0.38
CA LYS A 80 7.02 15.35 -0.14
C LYS A 80 7.57 15.81 1.21
N GLU A 81 7.43 17.11 1.50
CA GLU A 81 7.84 17.73 2.76
C GLU A 81 7.17 17.07 3.97
N GLU A 82 5.85 16.93 3.96
CA GLU A 82 5.12 16.34 5.08
C GLU A 82 5.40 14.84 5.22
N THR A 83 5.59 14.13 4.11
CA THR A 83 5.98 12.71 4.12
C THR A 83 7.35 12.52 4.76
N LEU A 84 8.36 13.33 4.38
CA LEU A 84 9.69 13.30 4.97
C LEU A 84 9.65 13.62 6.46
N LYS A 85 8.93 14.68 6.85
CA LYS A 85 8.74 15.06 8.25
C LYS A 85 8.13 13.93 9.08
N ARG A 86 7.14 13.20 8.54
CA ARG A 86 6.52 12.05 9.22
C ARG A 86 7.46 10.84 9.28
N ALA A 87 8.28 10.63 8.26
CA ALA A 87 9.16 9.47 8.16
C ALA A 87 10.43 9.59 9.02
N ILE A 88 11.04 10.77 9.11
CA ILE A 88 12.24 11.01 9.92
C ILE A 88 11.97 10.73 11.41
N ASN A 89 10.76 10.97 11.88
CA ASN A 89 10.36 10.67 13.25
C ASN A 89 10.20 9.16 13.54
N ARG A 90 10.44 8.26 12.57
CA ARG A 90 10.35 6.81 12.74
C ARG A 90 11.74 6.20 12.98
N SER A 91 11.91 5.55 14.13
CA SER A 91 13.16 4.96 14.61
C SER A 91 13.61 3.65 13.92
N LYS A 92 13.15 3.36 12.69
CA LYS A 92 13.41 2.07 12.01
C LYS A 92 14.74 1.99 11.24
N LEU A 93 15.28 3.10 10.75
CA LEU A 93 16.58 3.19 10.04
C LEU A 93 17.35 4.44 10.51
N SER A 94 18.60 4.60 10.06
CA SER A 94 19.33 5.87 10.19
C SER A 94 18.61 7.00 9.45
N GLU A 95 18.78 8.24 9.90
CA GLU A 95 18.11 9.42 9.33
C GLU A 95 18.39 9.57 7.82
N ASP A 96 19.65 9.44 7.39
CA ASP A 96 20.04 9.57 5.99
C ASP A 96 19.43 8.48 5.09
N SER A 97 19.45 7.22 5.54
CA SER A 97 18.88 6.10 4.78
C SER A 97 17.35 6.15 4.74
N ASN A 98 16.70 6.69 5.79
CA ASN A 98 15.27 6.99 5.78
C ASN A 98 14.92 8.07 4.75
N PHE A 99 15.73 9.13 4.65
CA PHE A 99 15.48 10.23 3.70
C PHE A 99 15.52 9.74 2.25
N GLU A 100 16.61 9.09 1.84
CA GLU A 100 16.77 8.61 0.45
C GLU A 100 15.69 7.61 0.06
N LEU A 101 15.31 6.73 0.98
CA LEU A 101 14.25 5.75 0.75
C LEU A 101 12.89 6.43 0.56
N VAL A 102 12.54 7.36 1.43
CA VAL A 102 11.27 8.10 1.35
C VAL A 102 11.21 8.94 0.08
N GLU A 103 12.31 9.56 -0.32
CA GLU A 103 12.41 10.31 -1.56
C GLU A 103 12.13 9.44 -2.78
N LYS A 104 12.86 8.32 -2.92
CA LYS A 104 12.65 7.36 -4.02
C LYS A 104 11.22 6.83 -4.04
N MET A 105 10.70 6.44 -2.87
CA MET A 105 9.35 5.91 -2.80
C MET A 105 8.29 6.96 -3.13
N TRP A 106 8.45 8.18 -2.64
CA TRP A 106 7.52 9.26 -2.93
C TRP A 106 7.48 9.55 -4.43
N GLU A 107 8.64 9.59 -5.10
CA GLU A 107 8.75 9.78 -6.55
C GLU A 107 8.01 8.70 -7.34
N GLN A 108 8.15 7.43 -6.97
CA GLN A 108 7.42 6.34 -7.62
C GLN A 108 5.89 6.48 -7.50
N PHE A 109 5.40 7.21 -6.48
CA PHE A 109 3.99 7.50 -6.24
C PHE A 109 3.51 8.85 -6.81
N THR A 110 4.30 9.55 -7.62
CA THR A 110 3.92 10.85 -8.21
C THR A 110 3.17 10.76 -9.54
N ASN A 111 3.30 9.65 -10.26
CA ASN A 111 2.61 9.44 -11.53
C ASN A 111 2.06 8.03 -11.60
N LEU A 112 0.79 7.88 -11.23
CA LEU A 112 0.12 6.59 -11.15
C LEU A 112 -0.89 6.36 -12.29
N GLY A 113 -0.85 7.20 -13.32
CA GLY A 113 -1.73 7.09 -14.48
C GLY A 113 -3.21 7.16 -14.07
N HIS A 114 -3.99 6.15 -14.46
CA HIS A 114 -5.42 6.09 -14.12
C HIS A 114 -5.69 5.89 -12.62
N TYR A 115 -4.69 5.48 -11.82
CA TYR A 115 -4.85 5.36 -10.37
C TYR A 115 -4.72 6.70 -9.63
N GLU A 116 -4.41 7.81 -10.31
CA GLU A 116 -4.43 9.15 -9.68
C GLU A 116 -5.81 9.49 -9.10
N SER A 117 -6.90 8.93 -9.65
CA SER A 117 -8.26 9.09 -9.09
C SER A 117 -8.46 8.41 -7.74
N ASN A 118 -7.55 7.51 -7.34
CA ASN A 118 -7.62 6.77 -6.09
C ASN A 118 -6.83 7.45 -4.97
N ILE A 119 -6.26 8.62 -5.24
CA ILE A 119 -5.42 9.35 -4.30
C ILE A 119 -6.28 10.18 -3.36
N ILE A 120 -6.01 10.02 -2.07
CA ILE A 120 -6.49 10.89 -1.00
C ILE A 120 -5.30 11.73 -0.54
N ASP A 121 -5.38 13.04 -0.76
CA ASP A 121 -4.39 13.99 -0.25
C ASP A 121 -4.55 14.15 1.27
N THR A 122 -3.54 13.71 2.02
CA THR A 122 -3.51 13.75 3.49
C THR A 122 -2.55 14.81 4.04
N THR A 123 -2.08 15.75 3.21
CA THR A 123 -1.09 16.77 3.59
C THR A 123 -1.56 17.62 4.76
N ALA A 124 -2.76 18.19 4.65
CA ALA A 124 -3.32 19.09 5.66
C ALA A 124 -4.48 18.46 6.46
N GLN A 125 -4.68 17.15 6.34
CA GLN A 125 -5.78 16.46 7.00
C GLN A 125 -5.41 16.06 8.43
N SER A 126 -6.34 16.24 9.36
CA SER A 126 -6.30 15.53 10.64
C SER A 126 -6.58 14.03 10.46
N ILE A 127 -6.35 13.25 11.52
CA ILE A 127 -6.68 11.81 11.52
C ILE A 127 -8.17 11.61 11.26
N GLU A 128 -9.04 12.39 11.92
CA GLU A 128 -10.49 12.30 11.79
C GLU A 128 -10.95 12.67 10.37
N GLN A 129 -10.34 13.69 9.77
CA GLN A 129 -10.61 14.07 8.38
C GLN A 129 -10.19 12.97 7.40
N SER A 130 -9.04 12.34 7.63
CA SER A 130 -8.56 11.22 6.83
C SER A 130 -9.51 10.03 6.93
N ILE A 131 -9.93 9.66 8.14
CA ILE A 131 -10.90 8.58 8.37
C ILE A 131 -12.23 8.87 7.68
N SER A 132 -12.75 10.09 7.82
CA SER A 132 -14.02 10.50 7.19
C SER A 132 -13.94 10.39 5.67
N THR A 133 -12.83 10.83 5.08
CA THR A 133 -12.60 10.77 3.63
C THR A 133 -12.51 9.33 3.14
N ILE A 134 -11.75 8.48 3.82
CA ILE A 134 -11.62 7.05 3.50
C ILE A 134 -12.99 6.37 3.53
N LYS A 135 -13.79 6.59 4.58
CA LYS A 135 -15.15 6.04 4.69
C LYS A 135 -16.03 6.47 3.52
N ALA A 136 -16.02 7.76 3.19
CA ALA A 136 -16.81 8.28 2.09
C ALA A 136 -16.40 7.71 0.73
N VAL A 137 -15.10 7.46 0.50
CA VAL A 137 -14.59 6.81 -0.71
C VAL A 137 -15.08 5.36 -0.81
N ILE A 138 -15.00 4.61 0.30
CA ILE A 138 -15.44 3.20 0.35
C ILE A 138 -16.96 3.11 0.14
N GLU A 139 -17.76 3.94 0.84
CA GLU A 139 -19.22 3.97 0.71
C GLU A 139 -19.67 4.28 -0.72
N LYS A 140 -18.98 5.20 -1.39
CA LYS A 140 -19.25 5.56 -2.79
C LYS A 140 -18.70 4.56 -3.79
N LYS A 141 -17.87 3.61 -3.35
CA LYS A 141 -17.14 2.66 -4.19
C LYS A 141 -16.34 3.35 -5.32
N SER A 142 -15.83 4.56 -5.05
CA SER A 142 -15.16 5.39 -6.07
C SER A 142 -13.73 4.95 -6.37
N SER A 143 -13.17 4.05 -5.58
CA SER A 143 -11.79 3.56 -5.71
C SER A 143 -11.73 2.03 -5.84
N LEU A 144 -12.77 1.42 -6.41
CA LEU A 144 -12.76 0.00 -6.75
C LEU A 144 -11.66 -0.29 -7.78
N LEU A 145 -10.85 -1.31 -7.48
CA LEU A 145 -9.96 -1.89 -8.46
C LEU A 145 -10.81 -2.62 -9.51
N LYS A 146 -10.57 -2.33 -10.79
CA LYS A 146 -11.31 -2.94 -11.89
C LYS A 146 -10.43 -3.98 -12.57
N SER A 147 -11.03 -5.10 -12.98
CA SER A 147 -10.40 -5.92 -14.03
C SER A 147 -10.37 -5.07 -15.30
N THR A 148 -9.21 -4.92 -15.91
CA THR A 148 -9.17 -4.63 -17.34
C THR A 148 -9.77 -5.83 -18.06
N ASP A 149 -10.78 -5.59 -18.89
CA ASP A 149 -11.37 -6.59 -19.79
C ASP A 149 -10.35 -7.07 -20.83
#